data_AF-A0A2U8WER6-F1
#
_entry.id   AF-A0A2U8WER6-F1
#
_cell.length_a   1.000
_cell.length_b   1.000
_cell.length_c   1.000
_cell.angle_alpha   90.00
_cell.angle_beta   90.00
_cell.angle_gamma   90.00
#
_symmetry.space_group_name_H-M   'P 1'
#
loop_
_entity.id
_entity.type
_entity.pdbx_description
1 polymer ?
#
loop_
_entity_poly.entity_id
_entity_poly.type
_entity_poly.pdbx_seq_one_letter_code
_entity_poly.pdbx_strand_id
1 'polypeptide(L)'
;MSPPAQASRADPSGYKDVLAREARARGLPPAVADAVAFVESGFNAGAVGSVGELGLMQVRPATAVLLGHTGPAAALLDPATNVRFGVAYLARAWTLAGGDLCRALMKYRAGHGEERMTARSVAYCRRARDRLAATGSPLASAVLPAAVPSAAGSRSPTALAGQTGRQAVLAAAAARLWAEHAARVRAIEARTDRIMRGG
;
A
#
# COMPACT_ATOMS: atom_id res chain seq x y z
N MET A 1 -25.40 -29.27 9.55
CA MET A 1 -24.29 -28.70 8.76
C MET A 1 -24.19 -27.22 9.06
N SER A 2 -23.27 -26.85 9.95
CA SER A 2 -22.99 -25.45 10.26
C SER A 2 -22.12 -24.84 9.14
N PRO A 3 -22.34 -23.59 8.72
CA PRO A 3 -21.49 -22.95 7.73
C PRO A 3 -20.06 -22.73 8.29
N PRO A 4 -19.03 -22.70 7.44
CA PRO A 4 -17.66 -22.44 7.87
C PRO A 4 -17.52 -20.99 8.39
N ALA A 5 -16.71 -20.83 9.44
CA ALA A 5 -16.40 -19.55 10.05
C ALA A 5 -15.79 -18.60 9.00
N GLN A 6 -16.52 -17.52 8.71
CA GLN A 6 -16.01 -16.39 7.95
C GLN A 6 -14.74 -15.89 8.65
N ALA A 7 -13.63 -15.78 7.91
CA ALA A 7 -12.44 -15.10 8.41
C ALA A 7 -12.88 -13.74 8.98
N SER A 8 -12.72 -13.57 10.30
CA SER A 8 -13.19 -12.39 11.00
C SER A 8 -12.62 -11.18 10.30
N ARG A 9 -13.48 -10.34 9.70
CA ARG A 9 -13.10 -8.97 9.35
C ARG A 9 -12.52 -8.38 10.63
N ALA A 10 -11.20 -8.17 10.66
CA ALA A 10 -10.54 -7.55 11.80
C ALA A 10 -11.35 -6.31 12.17
N ASP A 11 -11.71 -6.17 13.44
CA ASP A 11 -12.55 -5.06 13.90
C ASP A 11 -11.96 -3.73 13.39
N PRO A 12 -12.72 -2.96 12.59
CA PRO A 12 -12.28 -1.67 12.10
C PRO A 12 -11.79 -0.69 13.16
N SER A 13 -12.20 -0.88 14.42
CA SER A 13 -11.72 -0.08 15.54
C SER A 13 -10.24 -0.31 15.85
N GLY A 14 -9.77 -1.57 15.83
CA GLY A 14 -8.47 -1.94 16.39
C GLY A 14 -7.26 -1.38 15.62
N TYR A 15 -7.31 -1.36 14.28
CA TYR A 15 -6.20 -0.81 13.49
C TYR A 15 -6.25 0.71 13.34
N LYS A 16 -7.41 1.37 13.56
CA LYS A 16 -7.49 2.84 13.52
C LYS A 16 -6.69 3.47 14.66
N ASP A 17 -6.72 2.86 15.84
CA ASP A 17 -5.89 3.30 16.97
C ASP A 17 -4.40 3.10 16.68
N VAL A 18 -4.03 1.98 16.05
CA VAL A 18 -2.66 1.73 15.60
C VAL A 18 -2.23 2.77 14.56
N LEU A 19 -3.06 3.06 13.55
CA LEU A 19 -2.80 4.11 12.56
C LEU A 19 -2.55 5.46 13.23
N ALA A 20 -3.45 5.87 14.14
CA ALA A 20 -3.36 7.16 14.79
C ALA A 20 -2.12 7.27 15.68
N ARG A 21 -1.77 6.20 16.43
CA ARG A 21 -0.60 6.17 17.28
C ARG A 21 0.70 6.18 16.47
N GLU A 22 0.82 5.34 15.44
CA GLU A 22 2.00 5.28 14.58
C GLU A 22 2.20 6.59 13.79
N ALA A 23 1.11 7.25 13.39
CA ALA A 23 1.15 8.53 12.67
C ALA A 23 1.67 9.65 13.59
N ARG A 24 1.10 9.78 14.79
CA ARG A 24 1.56 10.75 15.80
C ARG A 24 3.03 10.58 16.13
N ALA A 25 3.48 9.34 16.33
CA ALA A 25 4.87 9.03 16.64
C ALA A 25 5.86 9.48 15.55
N ARG A 26 5.40 9.76 14.32
CA ARG A 26 6.23 10.16 13.18
C ARG A 26 5.90 11.55 12.65
N GLY A 27 5.16 12.37 13.41
CA GLY A 27 4.80 13.73 13.00
C GLY A 27 3.86 13.80 11.79
N LEU A 28 3.15 12.70 11.49
CA LEU A 28 2.14 12.64 10.44
C LEU A 28 0.76 12.90 11.07
N PRO A 29 -0.08 13.78 10.50
CA PRO A 29 -1.45 13.94 10.98
C PRO A 29 -2.22 12.60 10.87
N PRO A 30 -2.85 12.10 11.96
CA PRO A 30 -3.59 10.82 11.94
C PRO A 30 -4.65 10.72 10.83
N ALA A 31 -5.31 11.83 10.53
CA ALA A 31 -6.31 11.89 9.47
C ALA A 31 -5.73 11.56 8.08
N VAL A 32 -4.46 11.87 7.83
CA VAL A 32 -3.78 11.52 6.56
C VAL A 32 -3.51 10.02 6.48
N ALA A 33 -3.11 9.39 7.59
CA ALA A 33 -2.92 7.95 7.64
C ALA A 33 -4.25 7.19 7.45
N ASP A 34 -5.33 7.65 8.10
CA ASP A 34 -6.69 7.12 7.89
C ASP A 34 -7.13 7.28 6.42
N ALA A 35 -6.92 8.46 5.83
CA ALA A 35 -7.27 8.72 4.44
C ALA A 35 -6.52 7.81 3.47
N VAL A 36 -5.22 7.57 3.68
CA VAL A 36 -4.44 6.64 2.87
C VAL A 36 -4.94 5.21 3.04
N ALA A 37 -5.12 4.71 4.27
CA ALA A 37 -5.60 3.35 4.49
C ALA A 37 -6.99 3.10 3.85
N PHE A 38 -7.87 4.11 3.87
CA PHE A 38 -9.16 4.06 3.17
C PHE A 38 -8.98 4.02 1.65
N VAL A 39 -8.15 4.91 1.08
CA VAL A 39 -7.94 5.00 -0.37
C VAL A 39 -7.25 3.76 -0.94
N GLU A 40 -6.36 3.13 -0.17
CA GLU A 40 -5.58 1.98 -0.60
C GLU A 40 -6.38 0.67 -0.59
N SER A 41 -7.15 0.41 0.47
CA SER A 41 -7.80 -0.91 0.62
C SER A 41 -9.25 -0.85 1.09
N GLY A 42 -9.80 0.34 1.35
CA GLY A 42 -11.07 0.46 2.08
C GLY A 42 -10.97 -0.14 3.48
N PHE A 43 -9.77 -0.11 4.07
CA PHE A 43 -9.42 -0.79 5.31
C PHE A 43 -9.49 -2.32 5.29
N ASN A 44 -9.30 -2.95 4.14
CA ASN A 44 -9.17 -4.41 4.04
C ASN A 44 -7.73 -4.86 4.33
N ALA A 45 -7.50 -5.45 5.50
CA ALA A 45 -6.19 -5.99 5.89
C ALA A 45 -5.74 -7.20 5.06
N GLY A 46 -6.67 -7.92 4.42
CA GLY A 46 -6.38 -9.03 3.51
C GLY A 46 -6.18 -8.59 2.05
N ALA A 47 -6.16 -7.29 1.76
CA ALA A 47 -6.08 -6.80 0.38
C ALA A 47 -4.74 -7.15 -0.27
N VAL A 48 -4.80 -7.64 -1.51
CA VAL A 48 -3.64 -7.88 -2.37
C VAL A 48 -3.82 -7.07 -3.65
N GLY A 49 -2.90 -6.14 -3.88
CA GLY A 49 -2.89 -5.25 -5.03
C GLY A 49 -2.39 -5.92 -6.30
N SER A 50 -2.67 -5.30 -7.45
CA SER A 50 -2.33 -5.88 -8.76
C SER A 50 -0.84 -5.90 -9.08
N VAL A 51 -0.02 -5.12 -8.37
CA VAL A 51 1.45 -5.15 -8.51
C VAL A 51 2.15 -5.74 -7.28
N GLY A 52 1.40 -6.46 -6.45
CA GLY A 52 1.90 -7.18 -5.28
C GLY A 52 1.96 -6.36 -4.00
N GLU A 53 1.20 -5.27 -3.91
CA GLU A 53 0.98 -4.56 -2.66
C GLU A 53 0.14 -5.39 -1.67
N LEU A 54 0.38 -5.23 -0.37
CA LEU A 54 -0.27 -6.03 0.66
C LEU A 54 -0.92 -5.15 1.74
N GLY A 55 -2.07 -5.60 2.22
CA GLY A 55 -2.73 -5.15 3.44
C GLY A 55 -3.33 -3.75 3.41
N LEU A 56 -3.61 -3.22 4.60
CA LEU A 56 -4.39 -2.00 4.85
C LEU A 56 -3.92 -0.79 4.03
N MET A 57 -2.62 -0.57 3.98
CA MET A 57 -2.00 0.57 3.31
C MET A 57 -1.32 0.19 2.00
N GLN A 58 -1.59 -1.02 1.49
CA GLN A 58 -1.03 -1.53 0.23
C GLN A 58 0.51 -1.34 0.16
N VAL A 59 1.19 -1.87 1.17
CA VAL A 59 2.65 -1.78 1.29
C VAL A 59 3.29 -2.79 0.33
N ARG A 60 4.25 -2.32 -0.47
CA ARG A 60 5.07 -3.20 -1.32
C ARG A 60 6.13 -3.92 -0.46
N PRO A 61 6.33 -5.24 -0.62
CA PRO A 61 7.36 -5.99 0.13
C PRO A 61 8.75 -5.38 0.03
N ALA A 62 9.18 -4.94 -1.17
CA ALA A 62 10.47 -4.29 -1.36
C ALA A 62 10.60 -3.00 -0.54
N THR A 63 9.52 -2.21 -0.43
CA THR A 63 9.48 -1.00 0.40
C THR A 63 9.61 -1.36 1.89
N ALA A 64 8.91 -2.41 2.35
CA ALA A 64 9.00 -2.84 3.74
C ALA A 64 10.43 -3.29 4.10
N VAL A 65 11.11 -4.03 3.20
CA VAL A 65 12.50 -4.45 3.39
C VAL A 65 13.44 -3.24 3.49
N LEU A 66 13.28 -2.23 2.64
CA LEU A 66 14.05 -0.98 2.73
C LEU A 66 13.84 -0.24 4.06
N LEU A 67 12.71 -0.46 4.72
CA LEU A 67 12.38 0.10 6.03
C LEU A 67 12.72 -0.84 7.21
N GLY A 68 13.43 -1.94 6.94
CA GLY A 68 13.91 -2.87 7.95
C GLY A 68 12.98 -4.03 8.28
N HIS A 69 11.98 -4.34 7.45
CA HIS A 69 11.20 -5.58 7.58
C HIS A 69 12.08 -6.79 7.24
N THR A 70 12.19 -7.73 8.18
CA THR A 70 12.97 -8.97 8.03
C THR A 70 12.10 -10.22 7.94
N GLY A 71 10.78 -10.08 8.15
CA GLY A 71 9.83 -11.19 8.10
C GLY A 71 9.40 -11.56 6.67
N PRO A 72 8.57 -12.60 6.52
CA PRO A 72 7.98 -12.95 5.23
C PRO A 72 7.06 -11.83 4.72
N ALA A 73 6.86 -11.76 3.40
CA ALA A 73 5.97 -10.77 2.78
C ALA A 73 4.54 -10.89 3.32
N ALA A 74 4.06 -12.11 3.56
CA ALA A 74 2.73 -12.37 4.13
C ALA A 74 2.52 -11.70 5.51
N ALA A 75 3.58 -11.38 6.25
CA ALA A 75 3.45 -10.61 7.50
C ALA A 75 2.90 -9.20 7.27
N LEU A 76 2.95 -8.66 6.04
CA LEU A 76 2.30 -7.39 5.70
C LEU A 76 0.77 -7.49 5.61
N LEU A 77 0.18 -8.68 5.71
CA LEU A 77 -1.28 -8.86 5.87
C LEU A 77 -1.71 -8.73 7.33
N ASP A 78 -0.77 -8.77 8.28
CA ASP A 78 -1.05 -8.38 9.67
C ASP A 78 -1.25 -6.86 9.74
N PRO A 79 -2.40 -6.37 10.26
CA PRO A 79 -2.71 -4.94 10.34
C PRO A 79 -1.63 -4.11 11.03
N ALA A 80 -1.10 -4.57 12.17
CA ALA A 80 -0.15 -3.79 12.96
C ALA A 80 1.20 -3.65 12.23
N THR A 81 1.68 -4.74 11.65
CA THR A 81 2.88 -4.79 10.83
C THR A 81 2.72 -3.90 9.59
N ASN A 82 1.59 -4.01 8.90
CA ASN A 82 1.29 -3.21 7.72
C ASN A 82 1.30 -1.71 8.03
N VAL A 83 0.59 -1.31 9.08
CA VAL A 83 0.49 0.09 9.51
C VAL A 83 1.85 0.63 9.92
N ARG A 84 2.67 -0.13 10.65
CA ARG A 84 4.04 0.28 11.02
C ARG A 84 4.86 0.70 9.80
N PHE A 85 4.87 -0.12 8.74
CA PHE A 85 5.66 0.15 7.54
C PHE A 85 4.99 1.16 6.60
N GLY A 86 3.68 1.07 6.41
CA GLY A 86 2.90 2.00 5.59
C GLY A 86 2.96 3.43 6.14
N VAL A 87 2.75 3.61 7.45
CA VAL A 87 2.86 4.92 8.10
C VAL A 87 4.30 5.43 8.09
N ALA A 88 5.30 4.56 8.29
CA ALA A 88 6.70 4.98 8.16
C ALA A 88 7.03 5.53 6.76
N TYR A 89 6.56 4.84 5.72
CA TYR A 89 6.73 5.29 4.34
C TYR A 89 5.99 6.60 4.05
N LEU A 90 4.76 6.73 4.54
CA LEU A 90 3.93 7.92 4.39
C LEU A 90 4.47 9.14 5.14
N ALA A 91 4.97 8.95 6.36
CA ALA A 91 5.58 10.03 7.15
C ALA A 91 6.84 10.59 6.46
N ARG A 92 7.64 9.73 5.82
CA ARG A 92 8.77 10.19 5.01
C ARG A 92 8.29 10.98 3.78
N ALA A 93 7.23 10.52 3.11
CA ALA A 93 6.63 11.24 1.99
C ALA A 93 6.08 12.63 2.42
N TRP A 94 5.44 12.69 3.59
CA TRP A 94 4.95 13.93 4.21
C TRP A 94 6.07 14.93 4.49
N THR A 95 7.17 14.45 5.07
CA THR A 95 8.36 15.27 5.36
C THR A 95 8.97 15.81 4.06
N LEU A 96 9.16 14.95 3.06
CA LEU A 96 9.70 15.33 1.75
C LEU A 96 8.80 16.30 0.97
N ALA A 97 7.51 16.30 1.27
CA ALA A 97 6.53 17.21 0.69
C ALA A 97 6.42 18.54 1.46
N GLY A 98 7.16 18.73 2.56
CA GLY A 98 7.04 19.92 3.41
C GLY A 98 5.65 20.08 4.03
N GLY A 99 4.93 18.97 4.26
CA GLY A 99 3.56 18.99 4.75
C GLY A 99 2.48 19.29 3.70
N ASP A 100 2.83 19.38 2.42
CA ASP A 100 1.83 19.46 1.35
C ASP A 100 1.11 18.12 1.15
N LEU A 101 -0.20 18.11 1.34
CA LEU A 101 -1.02 16.89 1.27
C LEU A 101 -0.89 16.20 -0.09
N CYS A 102 -1.16 16.88 -1.20
CA CYS A 102 -1.22 16.21 -2.49
C CYS A 102 0.16 15.73 -2.95
N ARG A 103 1.24 16.47 -2.66
CA ARG A 103 2.62 16.04 -2.91
C ARG A 103 2.99 14.84 -2.04
N ALA A 104 2.59 14.81 -0.76
CA ALA A 104 2.84 13.67 0.10
C ALA A 104 2.15 12.41 -0.43
N LEU A 105 0.89 12.51 -0.84
CA LEU A 105 0.12 11.39 -1.40
C LEU A 105 0.67 10.93 -2.76
N MET A 106 1.12 11.86 -3.60
CA MET A 106 1.84 11.53 -4.83
C MET A 106 3.11 10.73 -4.53
N LYS A 107 3.94 11.20 -3.60
CA LYS A 107 5.18 10.53 -3.19
C LYS A 107 4.93 9.17 -2.54
N TYR A 108 3.85 9.01 -1.78
CA TYR A 108 3.46 7.72 -1.22
C TYR A 108 3.12 6.72 -2.33
N ARG A 109 2.28 7.11 -3.28
CA ARG A 109 1.78 6.25 -4.34
C ARG A 109 2.83 5.93 -5.41
N ALA A 110 3.58 6.95 -5.85
CA ALA A 110 4.48 6.85 -7.00
C ALA A 110 5.95 6.65 -6.61
N GLY A 111 6.28 6.80 -5.32
CA GLY A 111 7.63 6.74 -4.79
C GLY A 111 8.14 8.11 -4.35
N HIS A 112 9.00 8.13 -3.33
CA HIS A 112 9.50 9.36 -2.70
C HIS A 112 10.21 10.33 -3.65
N GLY A 113 10.83 9.83 -4.72
CA GLY A 113 11.49 10.62 -5.75
C GLY A 113 10.56 11.18 -6.84
N GLU A 114 9.26 10.87 -6.79
CA GLU A 114 8.31 11.46 -7.73
C GLU A 114 8.17 12.97 -7.45
N GLU A 115 8.24 13.76 -8.51
CA GLU A 115 8.04 15.22 -8.50
C GLU A 115 6.93 15.66 -9.47
N ARG A 116 6.46 14.75 -10.35
CA ARG A 116 5.43 15.05 -11.34
C ARG A 116 4.05 14.68 -10.81
N MET A 117 3.22 15.71 -10.67
CA MET A 117 1.81 15.54 -10.34
C MET A 117 1.03 14.99 -11.54
N THR A 118 0.94 13.66 -11.68
CA THR A 118 0.15 13.02 -12.74
C THR A 118 -1.35 13.11 -12.48
N ALA A 119 -2.19 12.92 -13.52
CA ALA A 119 -3.64 12.84 -13.35
C ALA A 119 -4.06 11.75 -12.35
N ARG A 120 -3.34 10.64 -12.28
CA ARG A 120 -3.59 9.57 -11.28
C ARG A 120 -3.25 10.02 -9.86
N SER A 121 -2.21 10.83 -9.68
CA SER A 121 -1.87 11.43 -8.38
C SER A 121 -2.89 12.50 -7.96
N VAL A 122 -3.40 13.31 -8.89
CA VAL A 122 -4.51 14.25 -8.62
C VAL A 122 -5.77 13.49 -8.20
N ALA A 123 -6.14 12.44 -8.93
CA ALA A 123 -7.30 11.61 -8.59
C ALA A 123 -7.14 10.92 -7.23
N TYR A 124 -5.93 10.47 -6.89
CA TYR A 124 -5.62 9.93 -5.57
C TYR A 124 -5.79 10.99 -4.48
N CYS A 125 -5.24 12.20 -4.68
CA CYS A 125 -5.41 13.29 -3.71
C CYS A 125 -6.89 13.66 -3.52
N ARG A 126 -7.69 13.68 -4.59
CA ARG A 126 -9.13 13.93 -4.50
C ARG A 126 -9.83 12.93 -3.58
N ARG A 127 -9.63 11.62 -3.78
CA ARG A 127 -10.24 10.60 -2.92
C ARG A 127 -9.82 10.72 -1.45
N ALA A 128 -8.55 11.07 -1.20
CA ALA A 128 -8.08 11.31 0.16
C ALA A 128 -8.74 12.55 0.78
N ARG A 129 -8.89 13.65 0.01
CA ARG A 129 -9.61 14.85 0.45
C ARG A 129 -11.07 14.56 0.77
N ASP A 130 -11.75 13.73 -0.02
CA ASP A 130 -13.14 13.33 0.25
C ASP A 130 -13.25 12.59 1.59
N ARG A 131 -12.29 11.71 1.88
CA ARG A 131 -12.19 11.01 3.17
C ARG A 131 -11.86 11.96 4.33
N LEU A 132 -10.96 12.92 4.11
CA LEU A 132 -10.63 13.96 5.09
C LEU A 132 -11.85 14.85 5.38
N ALA A 133 -12.67 15.18 4.38
CA ALA A 133 -13.89 15.95 4.55
C ALA A 133 -14.93 15.16 5.38
N ALA A 134 -15.10 13.87 5.08
CA ALA A 134 -15.99 12.98 5.81
C ALA A 134 -15.61 12.79 7.30
N THR A 135 -14.37 13.12 7.66
CA THR A 135 -13.85 13.05 9.04
C THR A 135 -13.67 14.44 9.69
N GLY A 136 -14.10 15.52 9.03
CA GLY A 136 -14.01 16.88 9.55
C GLY A 136 -12.59 17.46 9.62
N SER A 137 -11.63 16.86 8.90
CA SER A 137 -10.24 17.32 8.92
C SER A 137 -10.06 18.61 8.11
N PRO A 138 -9.34 19.63 8.62
CA PRO A 138 -9.07 20.87 7.88
C PRO A 138 -8.21 20.64 6.63
N LEU A 139 -7.48 19.51 6.56
CA LEU A 139 -6.69 19.13 5.39
C LEU A 139 -7.56 18.82 4.16
N ALA A 140 -8.87 18.63 4.33
CA ALA A 140 -9.83 18.49 3.23
C ALA A 140 -9.84 19.70 2.28
N SER A 141 -9.44 20.88 2.76
CA SER A 141 -9.36 22.13 2.00
C SER A 141 -8.07 22.29 1.19
N ALA A 142 -7.15 21.31 1.23
CA ALA A 142 -5.91 21.36 0.46
C ALA A 142 -6.20 21.58 -1.04
N VAL A 143 -5.53 22.56 -1.64
CA VAL A 143 -5.71 22.91 -3.05
C VAL A 143 -5.32 21.71 -3.92
N LEU A 144 -6.20 21.30 -4.84
CA LEU A 144 -5.84 20.26 -5.80
C LEU A 144 -4.88 20.85 -6.84
N PRO A 145 -3.69 20.27 -7.03
CA PRO A 145 -2.77 20.72 -8.05
C PRO A 145 -3.29 20.35 -9.44
N ALA A 146 -2.94 21.16 -10.44
CA ALA A 146 -3.14 20.80 -11.83
C ALA A 146 -2.26 19.58 -12.18
N ALA A 147 -2.80 18.64 -12.95
CA ALA A 147 -2.02 17.52 -13.45
C ALA A 147 -1.04 18.04 -14.52
N VAL A 148 0.24 17.65 -14.40
CA VAL A 148 1.21 17.86 -15.47
C VAL A 148 0.86 16.90 -16.61
N PRO A 149 0.64 17.38 -17.85
CA PRO A 149 0.40 16.51 -18.99
C PRO A 149 1.51 15.47 -19.10
N SER A 150 1.14 14.22 -19.33
CA SER A 150 2.14 13.22 -19.71
C SER A 150 2.74 13.71 -21.02
N ALA A 151 4.06 13.94 -21.06
CA ALA A 151 4.72 14.13 -22.34
C ALA A 151 4.42 12.87 -23.15
N ALA A 152 3.62 13.01 -24.22
CA ALA A 152 3.46 11.95 -25.19
C ALA A 152 4.85 11.74 -25.78
N GLY A 153 5.57 10.75 -25.26
CA GLY A 153 6.89 10.43 -25.76
C GLY A 153 6.76 10.05 -27.23
N SER A 154 7.34 10.85 -28.11
CA SER A 154 7.83 10.42 -29.41
C SER A 154 8.83 9.29 -29.17
N ARG A 155 8.33 8.06 -29.03
CA ARG A 155 9.19 6.88 -28.99
C ARG A 155 9.66 6.61 -30.41
N SER A 156 10.96 6.79 -30.65
CA SER A 156 11.60 6.22 -31.83
C SER A 156 11.40 4.69 -31.81
N PRO A 157 11.01 4.04 -32.93
CA PRO A 157 10.64 2.61 -32.95
C PRO A 157 11.77 1.64 -32.59
N THR A 158 13.03 2.10 -32.58
CA THR A 158 14.20 1.22 -32.61
C THR A 158 14.63 0.65 -31.26
N ALA A 159 14.10 1.14 -30.12
CA ALA A 159 14.53 0.71 -28.78
C ALA A 159 13.59 -0.29 -28.07
N LEU A 160 12.47 -0.68 -28.68
CA LEU A 160 11.44 -1.52 -28.03
C LEU A 160 11.71 -3.04 -28.05
N ALA A 161 12.67 -3.54 -28.82
CA ALA A 161 12.88 -5.00 -28.90
C ALA A 161 13.65 -5.57 -27.70
N GLY A 162 14.67 -4.86 -27.19
CA GLY A 162 15.59 -5.39 -26.18
C GLY A 162 15.12 -5.25 -24.72
N GLN A 163 14.39 -4.18 -24.37
CA GLN A 163 13.92 -3.96 -22.99
C GLN A 163 12.76 -4.90 -22.61
N THR A 164 11.89 -5.23 -23.56
CA THR A 164 10.70 -6.05 -23.35
C THR A 164 11.06 -7.48 -22.97
N GLY A 165 12.11 -8.05 -23.59
CA GLY A 165 12.59 -9.40 -23.26
C GLY A 165 13.15 -9.48 -21.83
N ARG A 166 13.96 -8.50 -21.42
CA ARG A 166 14.58 -8.51 -20.08
C ARG A 166 13.56 -8.26 -18.96
N GLN A 167 12.56 -7.39 -19.19
CA GLN A 167 11.45 -7.20 -18.26
C GLN A 167 10.54 -8.42 -18.16
N ALA A 168 10.24 -9.09 -19.28
CA ALA A 168 9.42 -10.29 -19.29
C ALA A 168 10.09 -11.44 -18.51
N VAL A 169 11.41 -11.62 -18.67
CA VAL A 169 12.17 -12.64 -17.94
C VAL A 169 12.17 -12.37 -16.43
N LEU A 170 12.36 -11.12 -16.01
CA LEU A 170 12.32 -10.75 -14.59
C LEU A 170 10.91 -10.89 -13.99
N ALA A 171 9.87 -10.53 -14.74
CA ALA A 171 8.47 -10.69 -14.32
C ALA A 171 8.09 -12.17 -14.18
N ALA A 172 8.52 -13.02 -15.11
CA ALA A 172 8.28 -14.47 -15.06
C ALA A 172 9.03 -15.14 -13.89
N ALA A 173 10.28 -14.71 -13.61
CA ALA A 173 11.04 -15.18 -12.45
C ALA A 173 10.38 -14.77 -11.13
N ALA A 174 9.91 -13.52 -11.03
CA ALA A 174 9.16 -13.04 -9.87
C ALA A 174 7.85 -13.82 -9.70
N ALA A 175 7.07 -14.03 -10.76
CA ALA A 175 5.81 -14.78 -10.72
C ALA A 175 5.99 -16.23 -10.24
N ARG A 176 7.08 -16.89 -10.66
CA ARG A 176 7.45 -18.24 -10.18
C ARG A 176 7.78 -18.26 -8.70
N LEU A 177 8.63 -17.34 -8.23
CA LEU A 177 8.95 -17.20 -6.81
C LEU A 177 7.70 -16.91 -5.97
N TRP A 178 6.77 -16.11 -6.50
CA TRP A 178 5.48 -15.84 -5.87
C TRP A 178 4.58 -17.07 -5.79
N ALA A 179 4.48 -17.85 -6.89
CA ALA A 179 3.70 -19.08 -6.91
C ALA A 179 4.25 -20.13 -5.92
N GLU A 180 5.57 -20.28 -5.85
CA GLU A 180 6.26 -21.17 -4.92
C GLU A 180 6.11 -20.72 -3.46
N HIS A 181 6.14 -19.41 -3.21
CA HIS A 181 5.88 -18.87 -1.87
C HIS A 181 4.42 -19.11 -1.45
N ALA A 182 3.46 -18.83 -2.34
CA ALA A 182 2.05 -19.07 -2.08
C ALA A 182 1.73 -20.56 -1.84
N ALA A 183 2.41 -21.47 -2.56
CA ALA A 183 2.29 -22.90 -2.32
C ALA A 183 2.83 -23.32 -0.95
N ARG A 184 3.96 -22.75 -0.51
CA ARG A 184 4.51 -22.99 0.83
C ARG A 184 3.60 -22.49 1.94
N VAL A 185 3.00 -21.31 1.77
CA VAL A 185 2.01 -20.77 2.72
C VAL A 185 0.81 -21.71 2.86
N ARG A 186 0.20 -22.13 1.74
CA ARG A 186 -0.91 -23.09 1.76
C ARG A 186 -0.56 -24.41 2.46
N ALA A 187 0.67 -24.90 2.30
CA ALA A 187 1.12 -26.13 2.95
C ALA A 187 1.25 -25.97 4.48
N ILE A 188 1.70 -24.79 4.94
CA ILE A 188 1.77 -24.46 6.37
C ILE A 188 0.35 -24.36 6.96
N GLU A 189 -0.55 -23.64 6.28
CA GLU A 189 -1.96 -23.53 6.70
C GLU A 189 -2.62 -24.91 6.80
N ALA A 190 -2.47 -25.77 5.79
CA ALA A 190 -3.01 -27.13 5.80
C ALA A 190 -2.46 -28.00 6.93
N ARG A 191 -1.20 -27.78 7.34
CA ARG A 191 -0.57 -28.48 8.48
C ARG A 191 -1.13 -27.96 9.80
N THR A 192 -1.24 -26.65 9.97
CA THR A 192 -1.82 -26.02 11.17
C THR A 192 -3.27 -26.47 11.36
N ASP A 193 -4.06 -26.44 10.28
CA ASP A 193 -5.45 -26.93 10.26
C ASP A 193 -5.60 -28.40 10.66
N ARG A 194 -4.64 -29.25 10.29
CA ARG A 194 -4.65 -30.67 10.66
C ARG A 194 -4.38 -30.86 12.15
N ILE A 195 -3.50 -30.04 12.73
CA ILE A 195 -3.20 -30.05 14.17
C ILE A 195 -4.41 -29.56 14.96
N MET A 196 -5.09 -28.50 14.51
CA MET A 196 -6.25 -27.92 15.20
C MET A 196 -7.54 -28.75 15.10
N ARG A 197 -7.63 -29.71 14.16
CA ARG A 197 -8.79 -30.60 13.97
C ARG A 197 -8.60 -32.02 14.53
N GLY A 198 -7.41 -32.33 15.05
CA GLY A 198 -7.03 -33.68 15.49
C GLY A 198 -6.70 -33.78 16.98
N GLY A 199 -7.12 -32.81 17.80
CA GLY A 199 -6.97 -32.80 19.26
C GLY A 199 -8.32 -32.68 19.96
#